data_AF-A0A6P8NEZ0-F1
#
_entry.id   AF-A0A6P8NEZ0-F1
#
_cell.length_a   1.000
_cell.length_b   1.000
_cell.length_c   1.000
_cell.angle_alpha   90.00
_cell.angle_beta   90.00
_cell.angle_gamma   90.00
#
_symmetry.space_group_name_H-M   'P 1'
#
loop_
_entity.id
_entity.type
_entity.pdbx_description
1 polymer ?
#
loop_
_entity_poly.entity_id
_entity_poly.type
_entity_poly.pdbx_seq_one_letter_code
_entity_poly.pdbx_strand_id
1 'polypeptide(L)'
;MYLYEYGHGMISTSFFWGFMTDTFGRKKIMFYGYMVAGIMSLTACFSHTSWLLILFKFLDGVIMSGPYAALMSYLAEVHNDAQRSRTYMWLGVFFSLGNISLPCIAWLIIPQKWTINIWTGVVKISSWRVFLAICSLPEFLACLAIFAFPESPRFLLLKGRREEALEVFRKIYSVNTGKDPDTYPIKDIDDEYSVELASNSKIKDKLRSCWQQIKPLFLSPNIFKLIAIGMIQLGATIGSNSIRLWMPQLFTMMEQFKNDDSKYEYSSSQPRFCYMLGQQGANHNFSTSFVNETLNAVHTCVPMDLNSKVFINSIVIAVTGVIGYTLAGTLITVVGKKKLIATCFIVAAACCGSLYWAEDTNSILGLCSVFVAMSSIGGACVVNVIVDNFPTCLRTMAVSLTMMVGRIGAVIGNLLFPVLFDLSCLGPFIMIGSASLVSALLVTILPRKKSQKNKPKQIA
;
A
#
# COMPACT_ATOMS: atom_id res chain seq x y z
N MET A 1 -0.59 -8.88 -14.99
CA MET A 1 -1.69 -8.09 -15.60
C MET A 1 -2.75 -7.67 -14.56
N TYR A 2 -3.40 -8.60 -13.85
CA TYR A 2 -4.52 -8.28 -12.92
C TYR A 2 -4.22 -7.23 -11.83
N LEU A 3 -3.03 -7.29 -11.21
CA LEU A 3 -2.63 -6.33 -10.17
C LEU A 3 -2.34 -4.92 -10.71
N TYR A 4 -1.95 -4.81 -11.98
CA TYR A 4 -1.70 -3.51 -12.62
C TYR A 4 -3.00 -2.73 -12.77
N GLU A 5 -4.06 -3.41 -13.19
CA GLU A 5 -5.36 -2.77 -13.42
C GLU A 5 -6.05 -2.35 -12.12
N TYR A 6 -5.89 -3.13 -11.04
CA TYR A 6 -6.28 -2.68 -9.70
C TYR A 6 -5.55 -1.38 -9.31
N GLY A 7 -4.25 -1.30 -9.60
CA GLY A 7 -3.44 -0.09 -9.44
C GLY A 7 -3.95 1.10 -10.27
N HIS A 8 -4.27 0.89 -11.54
CA HIS A 8 -4.82 1.89 -12.43
C HIS A 8 -6.18 2.41 -11.94
N GLY A 9 -7.04 1.52 -11.44
CA GLY A 9 -8.32 1.89 -10.84
C GLY A 9 -8.14 2.87 -9.68
N MET A 10 -7.23 2.58 -8.76
CA MET A 10 -6.91 3.50 -7.65
C MET A 10 -6.39 4.85 -8.16
N ILE A 11 -5.48 4.85 -9.15
CA ILE A 11 -4.89 6.08 -9.70
C ILE A 11 -5.98 6.98 -10.31
N SER A 12 -6.88 6.39 -11.09
CA SER A 12 -7.92 7.13 -11.83
C SER A 12 -8.89 7.92 -10.95
N THR A 13 -9.11 7.47 -9.70
CA THR A 13 -10.16 8.01 -8.82
C THR A 13 -9.66 8.62 -7.51
N SER A 14 -8.34 8.59 -7.26
CA SER A 14 -7.75 9.12 -6.03
C SER A 14 -8.14 10.58 -5.76
N PHE A 15 -8.13 11.42 -6.78
CA PHE A 15 -8.54 12.83 -6.67
C PHE A 15 -10.02 12.98 -6.28
N PHE A 16 -10.89 12.20 -6.93
CA PHE A 16 -12.33 12.21 -6.66
C PHE A 16 -12.65 11.81 -5.22
N TRP A 17 -11.98 10.77 -4.71
CA TRP A 17 -12.20 10.28 -3.35
C TRP A 17 -11.75 11.22 -2.25
N GLY A 18 -10.71 12.03 -2.49
CA GLY A 18 -10.31 13.11 -1.58
C GLY A 18 -11.49 14.05 -1.31
N PHE A 19 -12.18 14.47 -2.37
CA PHE A 19 -13.34 15.35 -2.30
C PHE A 19 -14.59 14.68 -1.69
N MET A 20 -14.88 13.45 -2.07
CA MET A 20 -16.04 12.70 -1.54
C MET A 20 -15.96 12.54 -0.02
N THR A 21 -14.77 12.23 0.49
CA THR A 21 -14.50 12.05 1.93
C THR A 21 -14.72 13.34 2.72
N ASP A 22 -14.28 14.48 2.19
CA ASP A 22 -14.48 15.76 2.86
C ASP A 22 -15.95 16.23 2.82
N THR A 23 -16.72 15.78 1.82
CA THR A 23 -18.13 16.16 1.65
C THR A 23 -19.09 15.31 2.49
N PHE A 24 -18.95 13.98 2.44
CA PHE A 24 -19.92 13.03 2.97
C PHE A 24 -19.61 12.52 4.38
N GLY A 25 -18.37 12.72 4.86
CA GLY A 25 -17.91 12.20 6.15
C GLY A 25 -17.07 10.93 6.00
N ARG A 26 -16.32 10.60 7.04
CA ARG A 26 -15.29 9.54 6.98
C ARG A 26 -15.95 8.18 7.18
N LYS A 27 -16.81 8.08 8.20
CA LYS A 27 -17.53 6.84 8.55
C LYS A 27 -18.35 6.31 7.39
N LYS A 28 -19.13 7.17 6.72
CA LYS A 28 -20.00 6.78 5.60
C LYS A 28 -19.19 6.26 4.41
N ILE A 29 -18.12 6.95 4.04
CA ILE A 29 -17.26 6.56 2.90
C ILE A 29 -16.56 5.24 3.17
N MET A 30 -16.08 5.03 4.41
CA MET A 30 -15.50 3.74 4.82
C MET A 30 -16.54 2.62 4.76
N PHE A 31 -17.73 2.82 5.34
CA PHE A 31 -18.78 1.80 5.36
C PHE A 31 -19.20 1.37 3.94
N TYR A 32 -19.68 2.32 3.13
CA TYR A 32 -20.16 2.00 1.78
C TYR A 32 -19.02 1.54 0.88
N GLY A 33 -17.83 2.13 1.00
CA GLY A 33 -16.70 1.72 0.17
C GLY A 33 -16.22 0.30 0.49
N TYR A 34 -16.12 -0.12 1.76
CA TYR A 34 -15.79 -1.51 2.09
C TYR A 34 -16.88 -2.49 1.68
N MET A 35 -18.15 -2.10 1.78
CA MET A 35 -19.27 -2.94 1.32
C MET A 35 -19.20 -3.18 -0.20
N VAL A 36 -19.06 -2.11 -0.99
CA VAL A 36 -19.04 -2.23 -2.46
C VAL A 36 -17.73 -2.89 -2.93
N ALA A 37 -16.59 -2.61 -2.30
CA ALA A 37 -15.32 -3.30 -2.57
C ALA A 37 -15.45 -4.81 -2.29
N GLY A 38 -16.01 -5.18 -1.13
CA GLY A 38 -16.35 -6.57 -0.78
C GLY A 38 -17.17 -7.27 -1.86
N ILE A 39 -18.21 -6.59 -2.35
CA ILE A 39 -19.05 -7.12 -3.43
C ILE A 39 -18.25 -7.30 -4.73
N MET A 40 -17.47 -6.30 -5.15
CA MET A 40 -16.65 -6.39 -6.38
C MET A 40 -15.56 -7.46 -6.29
N SER A 41 -14.95 -7.61 -5.11
CA SER A 41 -13.93 -8.62 -4.83
C SER A 41 -14.54 -10.03 -4.81
N LEU A 42 -15.75 -10.17 -4.27
CA LEU A 42 -16.51 -11.43 -4.30
C LEU A 42 -16.99 -11.77 -5.70
N THR A 43 -17.52 -10.81 -6.48
CA THR A 43 -17.96 -11.07 -7.87
C THR A 43 -16.79 -11.46 -8.77
N ALA A 44 -15.57 -10.98 -8.48
CA ALA A 44 -14.36 -11.40 -9.16
C ALA A 44 -14.12 -12.92 -9.07
N CYS A 45 -14.59 -13.60 -8.02
CA CYS A 45 -14.43 -15.05 -7.92
C CYS A 45 -15.29 -15.83 -8.94
N PHE A 46 -16.35 -15.21 -9.48
CA PHE A 46 -17.23 -15.78 -10.50
C PHE A 46 -16.81 -15.44 -11.94
N SER A 47 -15.68 -14.75 -12.15
CA SER A 47 -15.28 -14.32 -13.49
C SER A 47 -14.94 -15.50 -14.41
N HIS A 48 -15.71 -15.74 -15.47
CA HIS A 48 -15.46 -16.84 -16.41
C HIS A 48 -14.37 -16.52 -17.46
N THR A 49 -14.12 -15.23 -17.70
CA THR A 49 -13.10 -14.75 -18.63
C THR A 49 -12.07 -13.88 -17.91
N SER A 50 -10.83 -13.87 -18.42
CA SER A 50 -9.74 -13.06 -17.87
C SER A 50 -10.06 -11.56 -17.90
N TRP A 51 -10.76 -11.09 -18.94
CA TRP A 51 -11.18 -9.69 -19.06
C TRP A 51 -12.17 -9.28 -17.97
N LEU A 52 -13.12 -10.16 -17.62
CA LEU A 52 -14.08 -9.87 -16.56
C LEU A 52 -13.39 -9.79 -15.19
N LEU A 53 -12.39 -10.64 -14.95
CA LEU A 53 -11.55 -10.56 -13.74
C LEU A 53 -10.79 -9.24 -13.67
N ILE A 54 -10.21 -8.81 -14.80
CA ILE A 54 -9.52 -7.51 -14.92
C ILE A 54 -10.47 -6.36 -14.62
N LEU A 55 -11.66 -6.36 -15.21
CA LEU A 55 -12.67 -5.32 -14.99
C LEU A 55 -13.08 -5.22 -13.52
N PHE A 56 -13.39 -6.34 -12.87
CA PHE A 56 -13.76 -6.32 -11.45
C PHE A 56 -12.60 -5.88 -10.57
N LYS A 57 -11.37 -6.28 -10.86
CA LYS A 57 -10.19 -5.81 -10.13
C LYS A 57 -9.92 -4.32 -10.35
N PHE A 58 -10.15 -3.81 -11.55
CA PHE A 58 -10.09 -2.38 -11.83
C PHE A 58 -11.14 -1.62 -11.00
N LEU A 59 -12.40 -2.07 -11.00
CA LEU A 59 -13.49 -1.45 -10.24
C LEU A 59 -13.27 -1.52 -8.72
N ASP A 60 -12.80 -2.65 -8.22
CA ASP A 60 -12.37 -2.84 -6.83
C ASP A 60 -11.28 -1.80 -6.46
N GLY A 61 -10.27 -1.63 -7.31
CA GLY A 61 -9.24 -0.59 -7.15
C GLY A 61 -9.81 0.83 -7.17
N VAL A 62 -10.78 1.12 -8.05
CA VAL A 62 -11.51 2.40 -8.06
C VAL A 62 -12.17 2.67 -6.72
N ILE A 63 -12.83 1.68 -6.12
CA ILE A 63 -13.58 1.87 -4.87
C ILE A 63 -12.63 1.99 -3.68
N MET A 64 -11.62 1.13 -3.59
CA MET A 64 -10.75 1.00 -2.42
C MET A 64 -9.90 2.24 -2.12
N SER A 65 -9.69 3.11 -3.10
CA SER A 65 -9.02 4.41 -2.90
C SER A 65 -9.77 5.31 -1.89
N GLY A 66 -11.10 5.25 -1.88
CA GLY A 66 -11.97 6.01 -0.97
C GLY A 66 -11.81 5.65 0.50
N PRO A 67 -12.14 4.42 0.91
CA PRO A 67 -11.99 3.96 2.29
C PRO A 67 -10.58 4.16 2.85
N TYR A 68 -9.54 3.95 2.02
CA TYR A 68 -8.17 4.18 2.44
C TYR A 68 -7.89 5.66 2.77
N ALA A 69 -8.27 6.59 1.90
CA ALA A 69 -8.11 8.02 2.16
C ALA A 69 -8.93 8.51 3.36
N ALA A 70 -10.14 7.97 3.52
CA ALA A 70 -11.01 8.24 4.67
C ALA A 70 -10.43 7.72 5.98
N LEU A 71 -9.89 6.49 6.00
CA LEU A 71 -9.24 5.89 7.16
C LEU A 71 -8.04 6.73 7.61
N MET A 72 -7.19 7.16 6.66
CA MET A 72 -6.02 7.97 7.01
C MET A 72 -6.43 9.28 7.66
N SER A 73 -7.45 9.96 7.11
CA SER A 73 -7.92 11.23 7.66
C SER A 73 -8.65 11.05 8.99
N TYR A 74 -9.43 9.97 9.13
CA TYR A 74 -10.10 9.60 10.38
C TYR A 74 -9.11 9.40 11.52
N LEU A 75 -8.06 8.58 11.30
CA LEU A 75 -7.03 8.34 12.32
C LEU A 75 -6.32 9.63 12.74
N ALA A 76 -6.14 10.57 11.81
CA ALA A 76 -5.53 11.87 12.11
C ALA A 76 -6.43 12.83 12.90
N GLU A 77 -7.74 12.64 12.84
CA GLU A 77 -8.74 13.51 13.45
C GLU A 77 -9.20 13.00 14.82
N VAL A 78 -9.04 11.70 15.11
CA VAL A 78 -9.41 11.10 16.41
C VAL A 78 -8.22 10.94 17.36
N HIS A 79 -6.97 11.11 16.89
CA HIS A 79 -5.77 11.02 17.73
C HIS A 79 -5.06 12.37 17.87
N ASN A 80 -4.43 12.58 19.02
CA ASN A 80 -3.54 13.73 19.24
C ASN A 80 -2.26 13.63 18.38
N ASP A 81 -1.54 14.75 18.23
CA ASP A 81 -0.35 14.84 17.37
C ASP A 81 0.77 13.82 17.73
N ALA A 82 0.94 13.48 19.01
CA ALA A 82 1.99 12.55 19.48
C ALA A 82 1.63 11.09 19.22
N GLN A 83 0.40 10.68 19.53
CA GLN A 83 -0.10 9.32 19.35
C GLN A 83 -0.41 9.02 17.89
N ARG A 84 -0.89 10.01 17.12
CA ARG A 84 -1.22 9.88 15.69
C ARG A 84 -0.11 9.17 14.92
N SER A 85 1.14 9.53 15.17
CA SER A 85 2.25 8.92 14.44
C SER A 85 2.57 7.50 14.81
N ARG A 86 2.39 7.15 16.08
CA ARG A 86 2.47 5.77 16.52
C ARG A 86 1.33 4.94 15.94
N THR A 87 0.11 5.49 15.87
CA THR A 87 -1.06 4.83 15.30
C THR A 87 -0.85 4.48 13.82
N TYR A 88 -0.27 5.36 13.01
CA TYR A 88 0.05 5.03 11.62
C TYR A 88 1.10 3.91 11.48
N MET A 89 2.04 3.80 12.43
CA MET A 89 2.99 2.68 12.44
C MET A 89 2.30 1.37 12.81
N TRP A 90 1.37 1.40 13.77
CA TRP A 90 0.51 0.24 14.07
C TRP A 90 -0.37 -0.17 12.89
N LEU A 91 -0.89 0.79 12.12
CA LEU A 91 -1.58 0.48 10.87
C LEU A 91 -0.66 -0.28 9.89
N GLY A 92 0.64 0.07 9.85
CA GLY A 92 1.66 -0.69 9.14
C GLY A 92 1.84 -2.12 9.65
N VAL A 93 1.78 -2.34 10.97
CA VAL A 93 1.81 -3.69 11.57
C VAL A 93 0.63 -4.53 11.06
N PHE A 94 -0.59 -3.99 11.07
CA PHE A 94 -1.76 -4.69 10.55
C PHE A 94 -1.67 -4.95 9.04
N PHE A 95 -1.11 -4.01 8.29
CA PHE A 95 -0.81 -4.22 6.87
C PHE A 95 0.17 -5.39 6.66
N SER A 96 1.23 -5.49 7.47
CA SER A 96 2.17 -6.60 7.43
C SER A 96 1.53 -7.93 7.85
N LEU A 97 0.65 -7.94 8.86
CA LEU A 97 -0.13 -9.14 9.23
C LEU A 97 -1.03 -9.61 8.07
N GLY A 98 -1.65 -8.69 7.33
CA GLY A 98 -2.39 -9.03 6.11
C GLY A 98 -1.49 -9.65 5.02
N ASN A 99 -0.24 -9.19 4.92
CA ASN A 99 0.74 -9.81 4.01
C ASN A 99 1.25 -11.18 4.49
N ILE A 100 1.06 -11.55 5.77
CA ILE A 100 1.30 -12.91 6.27
C ILE A 100 0.08 -13.79 5.97
N SER A 101 -1.14 -13.29 6.20
CA SER A 101 -2.35 -14.09 6.02
C SER A 101 -2.55 -14.52 4.56
N LEU A 102 -2.21 -13.66 3.59
CA LEU A 102 -2.31 -13.96 2.15
C LEU A 102 -1.55 -15.24 1.73
N PRO A 103 -0.22 -15.35 1.89
CA PRO A 103 0.51 -16.57 1.54
C PRO A 103 0.10 -17.78 2.39
N CYS A 104 -0.32 -17.60 3.65
CA CYS A 104 -0.83 -18.71 4.47
C CYS A 104 -2.12 -19.31 3.89
N ILE A 105 -3.10 -18.47 3.57
CA ILE A 105 -4.36 -18.90 2.96
C ILE A 105 -4.10 -19.47 1.55
N ALA A 106 -3.21 -18.83 0.79
CA ALA A 106 -2.81 -19.30 -0.53
C ALA A 106 -2.16 -20.70 -0.47
N TRP A 107 -1.27 -20.94 0.49
CA TRP A 107 -0.60 -22.23 0.67
C TRP A 107 -1.59 -23.35 1.04
N LEU A 108 -2.62 -23.05 1.83
CA LEU A 108 -3.64 -24.02 2.22
C LEU A 108 -4.58 -24.39 1.07
N ILE A 109 -4.89 -23.43 0.18
CA ILE A 109 -5.94 -23.58 -0.82
C ILE A 109 -5.40 -23.87 -2.23
N ILE A 110 -4.44 -23.09 -2.73
CA ILE A 110 -4.02 -23.11 -4.14
C ILE A 110 -3.45 -24.48 -4.59
N PRO A 111 -2.63 -25.19 -3.78
CA PRO A 111 -2.09 -26.49 -4.18
C PRO A 111 -3.14 -27.60 -4.36
N GLN A 112 -4.36 -27.39 -3.86
CA GLN A 112 -5.42 -28.38 -3.95
C GLN A 112 -5.93 -28.50 -5.40
N LYS A 113 -5.97 -29.72 -5.96
CA LYS A 113 -6.30 -29.97 -7.39
C LYS A 113 -7.79 -30.24 -7.67
N TRP A 114 -8.67 -30.02 -6.70
CA TRP A 114 -10.10 -30.29 -6.86
C TRP A 114 -10.81 -29.23 -7.71
N THR A 115 -11.85 -29.65 -8.42
CA THR A 115 -12.75 -28.76 -9.15
C THR A 115 -14.20 -29.21 -8.93
N ILE A 116 -15.04 -28.30 -8.46
CA ILE A 116 -16.46 -28.55 -8.20
C ILE A 116 -17.26 -27.89 -9.32
N ASN A 117 -18.10 -28.66 -10.00
CA ASN A 117 -19.01 -28.15 -11.01
C ASN A 117 -20.40 -27.96 -10.39
N ILE A 118 -20.88 -26.71 -10.34
CA ILE A 118 -22.22 -26.38 -9.85
C ILE A 118 -23.11 -26.08 -11.06
N TRP A 119 -24.39 -26.47 -10.97
CA TRP A 119 -25.43 -26.15 -11.96
C TRP A 119 -25.10 -26.67 -13.37
N THR A 120 -25.18 -28.00 -13.54
CA THR A 120 -25.00 -28.69 -14.84
C THR A 120 -23.76 -28.27 -15.65
N GLY A 121 -22.66 -27.92 -14.97
CA GLY A 121 -21.37 -27.57 -15.61
C GLY A 121 -21.21 -26.10 -16.03
N VAL A 122 -22.16 -25.22 -15.72
CA VAL A 122 -22.09 -23.79 -16.06
C VAL A 122 -21.04 -23.06 -15.21
N VAL A 123 -20.87 -23.44 -13.94
CA VAL A 123 -19.92 -22.82 -13.03
C VAL A 123 -18.89 -23.82 -12.53
N LYS A 124 -17.65 -23.70 -13.01
CA LYS A 124 -16.47 -24.46 -12.54
C LYS A 124 -15.77 -23.71 -11.41
N ILE A 125 -15.94 -24.19 -10.18
CA ILE A 125 -15.25 -23.67 -9.00
C ILE A 125 -13.91 -24.38 -8.85
N SER A 126 -12.83 -23.61 -8.98
CA SER A 126 -11.45 -24.03 -8.79
C SER A 126 -10.89 -23.41 -7.50
N SER A 127 -9.83 -24.00 -6.95
CA SER A 127 -9.22 -23.58 -5.69
C SER A 127 -8.86 -22.09 -5.63
N TRP A 128 -8.35 -21.51 -6.73
CA TRP A 128 -8.03 -20.08 -6.80
C TRP A 128 -9.27 -19.17 -6.69
N ARG A 129 -10.45 -19.61 -7.14
CA ARG A 129 -11.70 -18.84 -6.99
C ARG A 129 -12.13 -18.80 -5.53
N VAL A 130 -11.99 -19.93 -4.83
CA VAL A 130 -12.27 -20.01 -3.39
C VAL A 130 -11.26 -19.16 -2.60
N PHE A 131 -9.99 -19.17 -3.00
CA PHE A 131 -8.99 -18.26 -2.46
C PHE A 131 -9.42 -16.78 -2.59
N LEU A 132 -9.90 -16.34 -3.77
CA LEU A 132 -10.40 -14.98 -3.95
C LEU A 132 -11.62 -14.67 -3.09
N ALA A 133 -12.57 -15.60 -2.98
CA ALA A 133 -13.77 -15.42 -2.16
C ALA A 133 -13.40 -15.26 -0.67
N ILE A 134 -12.47 -16.06 -0.15
CA ILE A 134 -11.98 -15.92 1.24
C ILE A 134 -11.25 -14.59 1.42
N CYS A 135 -10.49 -14.13 0.42
CA CYS A 135 -9.83 -12.82 0.46
C CYS A 135 -10.80 -11.63 0.51
N SER A 136 -12.06 -11.78 0.09
CA SER A 136 -13.08 -10.72 0.23
C SER A 136 -13.70 -10.62 1.63
N LEU A 137 -13.61 -11.65 2.47
CA LEU A 137 -14.25 -11.66 3.79
C LEU A 137 -13.77 -10.52 4.72
N PRO A 138 -12.47 -10.17 4.78
CA PRO A 138 -12.01 -9.05 5.60
C PRO A 138 -12.65 -7.71 5.25
N GLU A 139 -13.06 -7.47 4.00
CA GLU A 139 -13.71 -6.23 3.57
C GLU A 139 -15.12 -6.12 4.17
N PHE A 140 -15.87 -7.23 4.20
CA PHE A 140 -17.17 -7.29 4.87
C PHE A 140 -17.03 -7.19 6.40
N LEU A 141 -16.01 -7.83 6.99
CA LEU A 141 -15.73 -7.70 8.42
C LEU A 141 -15.39 -6.24 8.79
N ALA A 142 -14.59 -5.56 7.95
CA ALA A 142 -14.30 -4.15 8.12
C ALA A 142 -15.57 -3.29 8.04
N CYS A 143 -16.45 -3.56 7.07
CA CYS A 143 -17.75 -2.91 6.95
C CYS A 143 -18.58 -3.03 8.25
N LEU A 144 -18.68 -4.23 8.82
CA LEU A 144 -19.37 -4.45 10.10
C LEU A 144 -18.68 -3.74 11.27
N ALA A 145 -17.35 -3.75 11.32
CA ALA A 145 -16.59 -3.10 12.39
C ALA A 145 -16.83 -1.58 12.44
N ILE A 146 -17.10 -0.92 11.30
CA ILE A 146 -17.33 0.53 11.23
C ILE A 146 -18.56 0.98 12.05
N PHE A 147 -19.53 0.11 12.32
CA PHE A 147 -20.65 0.46 13.18
C PHE A 147 -20.21 0.84 14.60
N ALA A 148 -19.16 0.21 15.13
CA ALA A 148 -18.64 0.47 16.48
C ALA A 148 -17.94 1.84 16.61
N PHE A 149 -17.46 2.40 15.50
CA PHE A 149 -16.69 3.64 15.50
C PHE A 149 -17.60 4.88 15.35
N PRO A 150 -17.33 5.97 16.10
CA PRO A 150 -18.03 7.23 15.88
C PRO A 150 -17.58 7.89 14.58
N GLU A 151 -18.36 8.85 14.08
CA GLU A 151 -17.90 9.75 13.01
C GLU A 151 -16.79 10.66 13.54
N SER A 152 -15.97 11.20 12.64
CA SER A 152 -14.88 12.11 13.03
C SER A 152 -15.42 13.35 13.77
N PRO A 153 -14.90 13.67 14.97
CA PRO A 153 -15.34 14.84 15.73
C PRO A 153 -15.06 16.14 14.96
N ARG A 154 -13.94 16.19 14.21
CA ARG A 154 -13.60 17.36 13.40
C ARG A 154 -14.57 17.54 12.22
N PHE A 155 -14.97 16.45 11.57
CA PHE A 155 -15.95 16.53 10.49
C PHE A 155 -17.31 17.04 11.00
N LEU A 156 -17.74 16.59 12.19
CA LEU A 156 -18.97 17.06 12.82
C LEU A 156 -18.92 18.55 13.13
N LEU A 157 -17.81 19.05 13.68
CA LEU A 157 -17.59 20.48 13.91
C LEU A 157 -17.65 21.30 12.60
N LEU A 158 -16.99 20.83 11.54
CA LEU A 158 -17.03 21.50 10.22
C LEU A 158 -18.43 21.54 9.60
N LYS A 159 -19.31 20.62 9.98
CA LYS A 159 -20.72 20.59 9.56
C LYS A 159 -21.65 21.38 10.49
N GLY A 160 -21.11 22.05 11.52
CA GLY A 160 -21.89 22.75 12.54
C GLY A 160 -22.61 21.83 13.54
N ARG A 161 -22.33 20.52 13.54
CA ARG A 161 -22.95 19.53 14.43
C ARG A 161 -22.17 19.43 15.75
N ARG A 162 -22.19 20.52 16.53
CA ARG A 162 -21.37 20.67 17.76
C ARG A 162 -21.70 19.65 18.85
N GLU A 163 -22.99 19.44 19.12
CA GLU A 163 -23.45 18.54 20.18
C GLU A 163 -22.98 17.10 19.93
N GLU A 164 -23.10 16.63 18.69
CA GLU A 164 -22.61 15.31 18.30
C GLU A 164 -21.09 15.21 18.38
N ALA A 165 -20.36 16.28 18.03
CA ALA A 165 -18.91 16.29 18.20
C ALA A 165 -18.51 16.17 19.69
N LEU A 166 -19.20 16.88 20.58
CA LEU A 166 -19.01 16.77 22.03
C LEU A 166 -19.33 15.37 22.54
N GLU A 167 -20.40 14.73 22.06
CA GLU A 167 -20.72 13.34 22.42
C GLU A 167 -19.60 12.37 22.02
N VAL A 168 -19.02 12.55 20.82
CA VAL A 168 -17.86 11.77 20.38
C VAL A 168 -16.66 12.00 21.30
N PHE A 169 -16.36 13.23 21.70
CA PHE A 169 -15.29 13.51 22.65
C PHE A 169 -15.53 12.89 24.02
N ARG A 170 -16.76 12.95 24.55
CA ARG A 170 -17.15 12.29 25.81
C ARG A 170 -16.97 10.77 25.74
N LYS A 171 -17.35 10.16 24.61
CA LYS A 171 -17.12 8.73 24.37
C LYS A 171 -15.62 8.39 24.32
N ILE A 172 -14.81 9.18 23.62
CA ILE A 172 -13.35 8.96 23.58
C ILE A 172 -12.73 9.14 24.97
N TYR A 173 -13.16 10.15 25.73
CA TYR A 173 -12.69 10.43 27.08
C TYR A 173 -12.98 9.27 28.04
N SER A 174 -14.23 8.79 28.07
CA SER A 174 -14.64 7.69 28.94
C SER A 174 -13.91 6.39 28.61
N VAL A 175 -13.76 6.05 27.32
CA VAL A 175 -12.98 4.88 26.89
C VAL A 175 -11.51 4.98 27.28
N ASN A 176 -10.89 6.17 27.15
CA ASN A 176 -9.47 6.34 27.44
C ASN A 176 -9.15 6.46 28.94
N THR A 177 -10.06 7.00 29.74
CA THR A 177 -9.82 7.28 31.17
C THR A 177 -10.56 6.35 32.12
N GLY A 178 -11.57 5.63 31.65
CA GLY A 178 -12.50 4.85 32.47
C GLY A 178 -13.47 5.70 33.31
N LYS A 179 -13.46 7.03 33.16
CA LYS A 179 -14.33 7.95 33.89
C LYS A 179 -15.67 8.16 33.19
N ASP A 180 -16.65 8.63 33.94
CA ASP A 180 -17.99 8.92 33.42
C ASP A 180 -17.95 9.98 32.30
N PRO A 181 -18.66 9.77 31.16
CA PRO A 181 -18.68 10.70 30.03
C PRO A 181 -19.07 12.16 30.40
N ASP A 182 -19.91 12.36 31.41
CA ASP A 182 -20.39 13.69 31.82
C ASP A 182 -19.36 14.47 32.63
N THR A 183 -18.30 13.80 33.10
CA THR A 183 -17.15 14.45 33.75
C THR A 183 -16.15 15.06 32.77
N TYR A 184 -16.44 15.00 31.46
CA TYR A 184 -15.61 15.60 30.43
C TYR A 184 -15.52 17.13 30.63
N PRO A 185 -14.29 17.71 30.73
CA PRO A 185 -14.11 19.09 31.18
C PRO A 185 -14.56 20.14 30.16
N ILE A 186 -14.56 19.81 28.87
CA ILE A 186 -14.85 20.76 27.79
C ILE A 186 -16.34 20.69 27.44
N LYS A 187 -17.06 21.79 27.65
CA LYS A 187 -18.52 21.88 27.40
C LYS A 187 -18.88 22.63 26.12
N ASP A 188 -17.97 23.46 25.61
CA ASP A 188 -18.14 24.17 24.35
C ASP A 188 -16.81 24.26 23.60
N ILE A 189 -16.86 24.33 22.27
CA ILE A 189 -15.68 24.30 21.38
C ILE A 189 -15.75 25.49 20.43
N ASP A 190 -14.82 26.44 20.54
CA ASP A 190 -14.77 27.63 19.67
C ASP A 190 -14.64 27.29 18.16
N ASP A 191 -15.23 28.12 17.31
CA ASP A 191 -15.26 27.91 15.86
C ASP A 191 -13.91 28.16 15.20
N GLU A 192 -13.21 27.09 14.82
CA GLU A 192 -11.95 27.19 14.05
C GLU A 192 -12.18 27.33 12.53
N TYR A 193 -13.43 27.52 12.05
CA TYR A 193 -13.88 27.95 10.70
C TYR A 193 -15.23 27.26 10.40
N SER A 194 -16.36 27.97 10.51
CA SER A 194 -17.63 27.50 9.97
C SER A 194 -17.65 27.71 8.46
N VAL A 195 -17.50 26.64 7.67
CA VAL A 195 -17.82 26.70 6.24
C VAL A 195 -19.33 26.61 6.12
N GLU A 196 -20.01 27.73 5.83
CA GLU A 196 -21.41 27.73 5.42
C GLU A 196 -21.56 26.85 4.17
N LEU A 197 -21.93 25.57 4.36
CA LEU A 197 -22.41 24.76 3.26
C LEU A 197 -23.82 25.23 2.91
N ALA A 198 -23.91 26.12 1.92
CA ALA A 198 -25.17 26.51 1.30
C ALA A 198 -25.94 25.24 0.87
N SER A 199 -27.03 24.96 1.58
CA SER A 199 -27.78 23.70 1.54
C SER A 199 -28.51 23.42 0.23
N ASN A 200 -28.49 24.31 -0.78
CA ASN A 200 -29.32 24.19 -1.99
C ASN A 200 -28.62 24.59 -3.30
N SER A 201 -27.30 24.37 -3.41
CA SER A 201 -26.55 24.78 -4.61
C SER A 201 -26.50 23.68 -5.68
N LYS A 202 -26.57 24.08 -6.96
CA LYS A 202 -26.54 23.18 -8.12
C LYS A 202 -25.20 22.42 -8.14
N ILE A 203 -25.13 21.27 -8.84
CA ILE A 203 -23.87 20.48 -8.99
C ILE A 203 -22.68 21.36 -9.42
N LYS A 204 -22.95 22.37 -10.26
CA LYS A 204 -21.95 23.36 -10.71
C LYS A 204 -21.38 24.21 -9.56
N ASP A 205 -22.18 24.57 -8.57
CA ASP A 205 -21.75 25.36 -7.41
C ASP A 205 -20.97 24.49 -6.41
N LYS A 206 -21.34 23.21 -6.29
CA LYS A 206 -20.54 22.20 -5.57
C LYS A 206 -19.17 21.97 -6.23
N LEU A 207 -19.12 21.91 -7.56
CA LEU A 207 -17.85 21.80 -8.30
C LEU A 207 -17.00 23.08 -8.20
N ARG A 208 -17.62 24.26 -8.21
CA ARG A 208 -16.92 25.55 -8.06
C ARG A 208 -16.31 25.71 -6.66
N SER A 209 -17.08 25.40 -5.62
CA SER A 209 -16.59 25.38 -4.23
C SER A 209 -15.50 24.32 -4.04
N CYS A 210 -15.62 23.16 -4.70
CA CYS A 210 -14.56 22.15 -4.75
C CYS A 210 -13.25 22.69 -5.35
N TRP A 211 -13.31 23.34 -6.52
CA TRP A 211 -12.11 23.92 -7.13
C TRP A 211 -11.47 25.02 -6.26
N GLN A 212 -12.30 25.83 -5.58
CA GLN A 212 -11.83 26.84 -4.64
C GLN A 212 -11.10 26.25 -3.43
N GLN A 213 -11.55 25.09 -2.93
CA GLN A 213 -10.89 24.37 -1.83
C GLN A 213 -9.58 23.72 -2.29
N ILE A 214 -9.45 23.32 -3.54
CA ILE A 214 -8.26 22.62 -4.05
C ILE A 214 -7.15 23.60 -4.47
N LYS A 215 -7.51 24.77 -4.97
CA LYS A 215 -6.56 25.79 -5.45
C LYS A 215 -5.41 26.09 -4.46
N PRO A 216 -5.62 26.24 -3.14
CA PRO A 216 -4.54 26.49 -2.17
C PRO A 216 -3.50 25.37 -2.05
N LEU A 217 -3.81 24.15 -2.48
CA LEU A 217 -2.88 23.03 -2.47
C LEU A 217 -1.80 23.17 -3.55
N PHE A 218 -2.18 23.73 -4.70
CA PHE A 218 -1.31 23.92 -5.87
C PHE A 218 -0.65 25.30 -5.92
N LEU A 219 -0.87 26.15 -4.90
CA LEU A 219 -0.19 27.42 -4.77
C LEU A 219 1.11 27.27 -3.96
N SER A 220 2.09 28.15 -4.24
CA SER A 220 3.28 28.28 -3.41
C SER A 220 2.88 28.73 -2.00
N PRO A 221 3.40 28.14 -0.89
CA PRO A 221 4.52 27.18 -0.80
C PRO A 221 4.12 25.69 -0.72
N ASN A 222 2.83 25.37 -0.83
CA ASN A 222 2.31 24.01 -0.63
C ASN A 222 2.63 23.07 -1.80
N ILE A 223 2.69 23.60 -3.03
CA ILE A 223 3.03 22.81 -4.22
C ILE A 223 4.42 22.17 -4.12
N PHE A 224 5.42 22.91 -3.60
CA PHE A 224 6.77 22.38 -3.43
C PHE A 224 6.79 21.20 -2.44
N LYS A 225 6.07 21.34 -1.31
CA LYS A 225 5.92 20.26 -0.33
C LYS A 225 5.21 19.06 -0.95
N LEU A 226 4.15 19.30 -1.72
CA LEU A 226 3.37 18.23 -2.36
C LEU A 226 4.22 17.45 -3.36
N ILE A 227 4.99 18.14 -4.21
CA ILE A 227 5.89 17.51 -5.18
C ILE A 227 6.98 16.73 -4.45
N ALA A 228 7.68 17.34 -3.49
CA ALA A 228 8.75 16.65 -2.75
C ALA A 228 8.24 15.41 -2.01
N ILE A 229 7.11 15.52 -1.29
CA ILE A 229 6.49 14.39 -0.58
C ILE A 229 5.98 13.33 -1.58
N GLY A 230 5.40 13.74 -2.70
CA GLY A 230 4.98 12.87 -3.80
C GLY A 230 6.13 12.04 -4.36
N MET A 231 7.28 12.67 -4.65
CA MET A 231 8.46 11.99 -5.18
C MET A 231 9.08 11.00 -4.19
N ILE A 232 9.09 11.34 -2.90
CA ILE A 232 9.53 10.39 -1.85
C ILE A 232 8.60 9.18 -1.80
N GLN A 233 7.27 9.41 -1.88
CA GLN A 233 6.31 8.31 -1.90
C GLN A 233 6.46 7.43 -3.15
N LEU A 234 6.73 8.03 -4.32
CA LEU A 234 6.99 7.33 -5.57
C LEU A 234 8.21 6.42 -5.48
N GLY A 235 9.33 6.90 -4.91
CA GLY A 235 10.51 6.07 -4.73
C GLY A 235 10.27 4.92 -3.74
N ALA A 236 9.53 5.18 -2.66
CA ALA A 236 9.13 4.16 -1.68
C ALA A 236 8.32 3.03 -2.32
N THR A 237 7.36 3.37 -3.18
CA THR A 237 6.47 2.38 -3.79
C THR A 237 7.12 1.67 -4.98
N ILE A 238 7.99 2.33 -5.78
CA ILE A 238 8.83 1.67 -6.79
C ILE A 238 9.58 0.52 -6.11
N GLY A 239 10.30 0.81 -5.02
CA GLY A 239 11.10 -0.21 -4.37
C GLY A 239 10.26 -1.34 -3.77
N SER A 240 9.42 -1.00 -2.78
CA SER A 240 8.68 -1.99 -1.99
C SER A 240 7.70 -2.85 -2.80
N ASN A 241 7.10 -2.33 -3.88
CA ASN A 241 6.15 -3.09 -4.69
C ASN A 241 6.84 -3.92 -5.77
N SER A 242 7.88 -3.40 -6.43
CA SER A 242 8.59 -4.16 -7.48
C SER A 242 9.22 -5.42 -6.92
N ILE A 243 10.00 -5.31 -5.84
CA ILE A 243 10.65 -6.47 -5.25
C ILE A 243 9.59 -7.48 -4.78
N ARG A 244 8.53 -7.03 -4.12
CA ARG A 244 7.48 -7.92 -3.58
C ARG A 244 6.75 -8.72 -4.66
N LEU A 245 6.46 -8.11 -5.81
CA LEU A 245 5.75 -8.79 -6.91
C LEU A 245 6.63 -9.77 -7.67
N TRP A 246 7.90 -9.43 -7.86
CA TRP A 246 8.86 -10.26 -8.59
C TRP A 246 9.49 -11.36 -7.73
N MET A 247 9.41 -11.26 -6.41
CA MET A 247 10.11 -12.17 -5.51
C MET A 247 9.75 -13.65 -5.66
N PRO A 248 8.47 -14.05 -5.78
CA PRO A 248 8.13 -15.45 -6.04
C PRO A 248 8.82 -16.01 -7.29
N GLN A 249 8.87 -15.23 -8.37
CA GLN A 249 9.51 -15.63 -9.62
C GLN A 249 11.02 -15.73 -9.46
N LEU A 250 11.65 -14.74 -8.81
CA LEU A 250 13.10 -14.75 -8.53
C LEU A 250 13.51 -15.99 -7.70
N PHE A 251 12.73 -16.36 -6.69
CA PHE A 251 13.04 -17.56 -5.89
C PHE A 251 12.83 -18.87 -6.64
N THR A 252 11.81 -18.95 -7.51
CA THR A 252 11.65 -20.12 -8.37
C THR A 252 12.85 -20.28 -9.30
N MET A 253 13.35 -19.19 -9.89
CA MET A 253 14.56 -19.21 -10.73
C MET A 253 15.78 -19.70 -9.94
N MET A 254 15.98 -19.19 -8.73
CA MET A 254 17.10 -19.61 -7.88
C MET A 254 16.99 -21.07 -7.42
N GLU A 255 15.78 -21.57 -7.18
CA GLU A 255 15.57 -22.96 -6.77
C GLU A 255 15.75 -23.93 -7.94
N GLN A 256 15.29 -23.55 -9.15
CA GLN A 256 15.57 -24.31 -10.37
C GLN A 256 17.07 -24.40 -10.60
N PHE A 257 17.80 -23.28 -10.50
CA PHE A 257 19.26 -23.26 -10.57
C PHE A 257 19.89 -24.24 -9.58
N LYS A 258 19.48 -24.23 -8.31
CA LYS A 258 20.02 -25.15 -7.29
C LYS A 258 19.79 -26.64 -7.62
N ASN A 259 18.69 -26.96 -8.28
CA ASN A 259 18.40 -28.34 -8.69
C ASN A 259 19.25 -28.75 -9.91
N ASP A 260 19.53 -27.82 -10.82
CA ASP A 260 20.34 -28.03 -12.03
C ASP A 260 21.87 -27.89 -11.80
N ASP A 261 22.29 -27.28 -10.68
CA ASP A 261 23.69 -27.05 -10.26
C ASP A 261 24.52 -28.34 -10.11
N SER A 262 23.86 -29.51 -10.20
CA SER A 262 24.53 -30.80 -10.33
C SER A 262 25.26 -31.02 -11.67
N LYS A 263 25.25 -30.06 -12.61
CA LYS A 263 25.76 -30.23 -13.99
C LYS A 263 26.74 -29.19 -14.55
N TYR A 264 27.03 -28.05 -13.90
CA TYR A 264 27.80 -26.97 -14.56
C TYR A 264 28.93 -26.34 -13.73
N GLU A 265 30.04 -26.04 -14.41
CA GLU A 265 31.26 -25.44 -13.87
C GLU A 265 31.16 -23.90 -13.84
N TYR A 266 31.53 -23.28 -12.72
CA TYR A 266 31.37 -21.84 -12.46
C TYR A 266 32.36 -20.97 -13.24
N SER A 267 31.86 -19.98 -14.00
CA SER A 267 32.70 -18.94 -14.63
C SER A 267 32.73 -17.68 -13.75
N SER A 268 33.94 -17.24 -13.40
CA SER A 268 34.26 -16.28 -12.34
C SER A 268 34.00 -14.79 -12.67
N SER A 269 33.30 -14.47 -13.76
CA SER A 269 33.14 -13.09 -14.25
C SER A 269 31.81 -12.43 -13.92
N GLN A 270 30.79 -13.17 -13.47
CA GLN A 270 29.47 -12.63 -13.10
C GLN A 270 29.19 -12.77 -11.60
N PRO A 271 28.51 -11.78 -10.97
CA PRO A 271 28.14 -11.88 -9.55
C PRO A 271 27.23 -13.11 -9.35
N ARG A 272 27.53 -13.89 -8.30
CA ARG A 272 26.88 -15.18 -8.00
C ARG A 272 25.36 -15.09 -7.96
N PHE A 273 24.82 -13.98 -7.42
CA PHE A 273 23.40 -13.66 -7.45
C PHE A 273 22.81 -13.62 -8.87
N CYS A 274 23.47 -12.94 -9.81
CA CYS A 274 23.02 -12.88 -11.19
C CYS A 274 23.19 -14.20 -11.94
N TYR A 275 24.22 -14.96 -11.57
CA TYR A 275 24.42 -16.30 -12.09
C TYR A 275 23.32 -17.27 -11.63
N MET A 276 22.91 -17.21 -10.35
CA MET A 276 21.75 -17.96 -9.82
C MET A 276 20.43 -17.58 -10.49
N LEU A 277 20.31 -16.31 -10.90
CA LEU A 277 19.17 -15.82 -11.66
C LEU A 277 19.29 -16.08 -13.17
N GLY A 278 20.40 -16.71 -13.58
CA GLY A 278 20.66 -17.35 -14.85
C GLY A 278 19.94 -16.71 -16.03
N GLN A 279 20.59 -15.75 -16.68
CA GLN A 279 20.25 -15.40 -18.06
C GLN A 279 20.22 -16.69 -18.91
N GLN A 280 19.06 -17.28 -19.09
CA GLN A 280 18.75 -18.27 -20.14
C GLN A 280 18.72 -17.58 -21.52
N GLY A 281 19.76 -16.78 -21.82
CA GLY A 281 19.79 -15.90 -22.99
C GLY A 281 21.08 -15.94 -23.79
N ALA A 282 22.11 -16.71 -23.42
CA ALA A 282 23.40 -16.60 -24.12
C ALA A 282 24.04 -17.89 -24.65
N ASN A 283 23.89 -19.09 -24.06
CA ASN A 283 24.74 -20.21 -24.48
C ASN A 283 24.15 -21.63 -24.45
N HIS A 284 22.84 -21.80 -24.24
CA HIS A 284 22.20 -23.01 -24.75
C HIS A 284 21.62 -22.68 -26.11
N ASN A 285 22.24 -23.24 -27.15
CA ASN A 285 21.53 -23.71 -28.32
C ASN A 285 20.38 -24.59 -27.82
N PHE A 286 19.29 -23.98 -27.36
CA PHE A 286 17.99 -24.51 -27.64
C PHE A 286 17.87 -24.33 -29.14
N SER A 287 18.49 -25.26 -29.87
CA SER A 287 17.84 -25.83 -31.02
C SER A 287 16.40 -25.98 -30.56
N THR A 288 15.57 -25.05 -31.00
CA THR A 288 14.34 -25.43 -31.66
C THR A 288 14.70 -26.67 -32.47
N SER A 289 14.61 -27.83 -31.84
CA SER A 289 14.14 -28.99 -32.54
C SER A 289 12.78 -28.52 -33.06
N PHE A 290 12.82 -27.91 -34.23
CA PHE A 290 11.80 -28.10 -35.23
C PHE A 290 11.71 -29.62 -35.37
N VAL A 291 10.99 -30.24 -34.44
CA VAL A 291 10.30 -31.47 -34.71
C VAL A 291 9.44 -31.09 -35.90
N ASN A 292 9.83 -31.60 -37.06
CA ASN A 292 9.08 -31.54 -38.31
C ASN A 292 7.79 -32.34 -38.14
N GLU A 293 6.89 -31.87 -37.28
CA GLU A 293 5.54 -32.39 -37.19
C GLU A 293 4.56 -31.23 -37.31
N THR A 294 3.92 -31.22 -38.47
CA THR A 294 2.63 -30.61 -38.78
C THR A 294 1.55 -31.07 -37.79
N LEU A 295 1.61 -30.58 -36.56
CA LEU A 295 0.58 -30.80 -35.54
C LEU A 295 0.32 -29.48 -34.82
N ASN A 296 -0.95 -29.07 -34.86
CA ASN A 296 -1.51 -27.96 -34.11
C ASN A 296 -0.90 -27.88 -32.70
N ALA A 297 0.08 -27.00 -32.52
CA ALA A 297 0.68 -26.75 -31.21
C ALA A 297 -0.35 -26.01 -30.36
N VAL A 298 -1.25 -26.77 -29.76
CA VAL A 298 -1.99 -26.33 -28.59
C VAL A 298 -0.92 -25.93 -27.58
N HIS A 299 -0.80 -24.63 -27.28
CA HIS A 299 -0.02 -24.14 -26.15
C HIS A 299 -0.59 -24.77 -24.87
N THR A 300 -0.11 -25.96 -24.52
CA THR A 300 -0.46 -26.61 -23.26
C THR A 300 0.25 -25.84 -22.17
N CYS A 301 -0.49 -25.00 -21.44
CA CYS A 301 -0.02 -24.45 -20.18
C CYS A 301 0.26 -25.62 -19.23
N VAL A 302 1.53 -26.00 -19.07
CA VAL A 302 1.93 -26.96 -18.05
C VAL A 302 1.72 -26.27 -16.70
N PRO A 303 0.85 -26.79 -15.82
CA PRO A 303 0.69 -26.22 -14.49
C PRO A 303 2.01 -26.40 -13.73
N MET A 304 2.67 -25.30 -13.41
CA MET A 304 3.83 -25.31 -12.52
C MET A 304 3.34 -25.74 -11.13
N ASP A 305 3.83 -26.87 -10.61
CA ASP A 305 3.60 -27.23 -9.21
C ASP A 305 4.31 -26.18 -8.33
N LEU A 306 3.52 -25.39 -7.60
CA LEU A 306 4.03 -24.34 -6.72
C LEU A 306 4.75 -24.96 -5.54
N ASN A 307 6.05 -24.72 -5.43
CA ASN A 307 6.83 -25.19 -4.30
C ASN A 307 6.41 -24.47 -3.00
N SER A 308 6.28 -25.25 -1.91
CA SER A 308 5.96 -24.73 -0.58
C SER A 308 6.94 -23.64 -0.11
N LYS A 309 8.20 -23.66 -0.58
CA LYS A 309 9.20 -22.63 -0.26
C LYS A 309 8.80 -21.23 -0.69
N VAL A 310 8.04 -21.06 -1.79
CA VAL A 310 7.60 -19.74 -2.27
C VAL A 310 6.69 -19.05 -1.24
N PHE A 311 5.80 -19.83 -0.62
CA PHE A 311 4.92 -19.33 0.45
C PHE A 311 5.70 -19.01 1.72
N ILE A 312 6.64 -19.88 2.13
CA ILE A 312 7.49 -19.67 3.30
C ILE A 312 8.31 -18.38 3.14
N ASN A 313 8.97 -18.19 2.00
CA ASN A 313 9.75 -16.99 1.73
C ASN A 313 8.88 -15.73 1.76
N SER A 314 7.66 -15.80 1.20
CA SER A 314 6.66 -14.72 1.28
C SER A 314 6.29 -14.36 2.72
N ILE A 315 6.10 -15.36 3.58
CA ILE A 315 5.82 -15.19 5.01
C ILE A 315 7.01 -14.53 5.72
N VAL A 316 8.25 -14.95 5.45
CA VAL A 316 9.46 -14.38 6.07
C VAL A 316 9.56 -12.87 5.84
N ILE A 317 9.35 -12.39 4.63
CA ILE A 317 9.37 -10.95 4.30
C ILE A 317 8.26 -10.20 5.03
N ALA A 318 7.08 -10.81 5.15
CA ALA A 318 5.96 -10.17 5.82
C ALA A 318 6.20 -10.08 7.34
N VAL A 319 6.84 -11.08 7.93
CA VAL A 319 7.27 -11.10 9.35
C VAL A 319 8.33 -10.02 9.63
N THR A 320 9.33 -9.83 8.76
CA THR A 320 10.29 -8.71 8.94
C THR A 320 9.58 -7.36 8.92
N GLY A 321 8.51 -7.23 8.14
CA GLY A 321 7.62 -6.06 8.18
C GLY A 321 6.94 -5.85 9.53
N VAL A 322 6.36 -6.89 10.15
CA VAL A 322 5.72 -6.80 11.47
C VAL A 322 6.71 -6.31 12.54
N ILE A 323 7.90 -6.92 12.57
CA ILE A 323 8.97 -6.54 13.51
C ILE A 323 9.39 -5.09 13.25
N GLY A 324 9.65 -4.75 11.98
CA GLY A 324 10.11 -3.42 11.58
C GLY A 324 9.10 -2.31 11.90
N TYR A 325 7.81 -2.50 11.61
CA TYR A 325 6.77 -1.51 11.94
C TYR A 325 6.59 -1.32 13.45
N THR A 326 6.69 -2.41 14.22
CA THR A 326 6.59 -2.34 15.69
C THR A 326 7.73 -1.51 16.27
N LEU A 327 8.97 -1.73 15.81
CA LEU A 327 10.14 -0.94 16.18
C LEU A 327 10.04 0.51 15.69
N ALA A 328 9.56 0.73 14.46
CA ALA A 328 9.36 2.07 13.92
C ALA A 328 8.34 2.88 14.74
N GLY A 329 7.30 2.22 15.27
CA GLY A 329 6.29 2.86 16.13
C GLY A 329 6.85 3.44 17.43
N THR A 330 7.89 2.85 18.01
CA THR A 330 8.57 3.42 19.18
C THR A 330 9.60 4.47 18.76
N LEU A 331 10.42 4.15 17.76
CA LEU A 331 11.49 5.03 17.26
C LEU A 331 10.98 6.35 16.67
N ILE A 332 9.79 6.37 16.04
CA ILE A 332 9.25 7.58 15.39
C ILE A 332 9.06 8.74 16.37
N THR A 333 8.79 8.44 17.63
CA THR A 333 8.60 9.44 18.70
C THR A 333 9.93 9.95 19.26
N VAL A 334 10.96 9.10 19.29
CA VAL A 334 12.29 9.40 19.85
C VAL A 334 13.19 10.07 18.81
N VAL A 335 13.32 9.46 17.63
CA VAL A 335 14.23 9.87 16.56
C VAL A 335 13.63 11.00 15.72
N GLY A 336 12.30 11.03 15.63
CA GLY A 336 11.55 11.97 14.80
C GLY A 336 11.38 11.48 13.35
N LYS A 337 10.23 11.85 12.76
CA LYS A 337 9.73 11.34 11.47
C LYS A 337 10.74 11.45 10.32
N LYS A 338 11.38 12.61 10.14
CA LYS A 338 12.30 12.84 9.00
C LYS A 338 13.57 12.00 9.07
N LYS A 339 14.18 11.95 10.26
CA LYS A 339 15.38 11.15 10.47
C LYS A 339 15.06 9.67 10.26
N LEU A 340 13.93 9.21 10.79
CA LEU A 340 13.45 7.84 10.57
C LEU A 340 13.26 7.50 9.08
N ILE A 341 12.59 8.37 8.32
CA ILE A 341 12.40 8.16 6.88
C ILE A 341 13.75 8.09 6.15
N ALA A 342 14.67 9.03 6.42
CA ALA A 342 15.99 9.04 5.80
C ALA A 342 16.78 7.77 6.13
N THR A 343 16.79 7.33 7.40
CA THR A 343 17.47 6.10 7.81
C THR A 343 16.88 4.87 7.13
N CYS A 344 15.55 4.77 7.01
CA CYS A 344 14.91 3.65 6.34
C CYS A 344 15.32 3.57 4.86
N PHE A 345 15.31 4.68 4.13
CA PHE A 345 15.68 4.67 2.72
C PHE A 345 17.18 4.45 2.48
N ILE A 346 18.06 4.94 3.37
CA ILE A 346 19.50 4.65 3.30
C ILE A 346 19.77 3.16 3.54
N VAL A 347 19.14 2.57 4.55
CA VAL A 347 19.28 1.13 4.82
C VAL A 347 18.72 0.31 3.66
N ALA A 348 17.58 0.69 3.09
CA ALA A 348 17.04 0.04 1.89
C ALA A 348 18.03 0.10 0.72
N ALA A 349 18.59 1.28 0.42
CA ALA A 349 19.58 1.42 -0.65
C ALA A 349 20.84 0.56 -0.39
N ALA A 350 21.32 0.50 0.85
CA ALA A 350 22.46 -0.33 1.25
C ALA A 350 22.18 -1.84 1.09
N CYS A 351 20.99 -2.32 1.46
CA CYS A 351 20.58 -3.71 1.23
C CYS A 351 20.56 -4.06 -0.25
N CYS A 352 20.08 -3.14 -1.10
CA CYS A 352 20.02 -3.33 -2.54
C CYS A 352 21.43 -3.40 -3.16
N GLY A 353 22.36 -2.54 -2.73
CA GLY A 353 23.77 -2.63 -3.13
C GLY A 353 24.42 -3.92 -2.65
N SER A 354 24.10 -4.37 -1.44
CA SER A 354 24.66 -5.58 -0.84
C SER A 354 24.27 -6.87 -1.56
N LEU A 355 23.18 -6.87 -2.35
CA LEU A 355 22.77 -8.03 -3.15
C LEU A 355 23.84 -8.47 -4.16
N TYR A 356 24.70 -7.55 -4.60
CA TYR A 356 25.79 -7.87 -5.52
C TYR A 356 26.75 -8.94 -4.95
N TRP A 357 27.03 -8.88 -3.65
CA TRP A 357 27.94 -9.82 -2.96
C TRP A 357 27.20 -10.99 -2.31
N ALA A 358 25.89 -11.11 -2.50
CA ALA A 358 25.12 -12.17 -1.87
C ALA A 358 25.33 -13.50 -2.60
N GLU A 359 25.95 -14.45 -1.90
CA GLU A 359 26.28 -15.76 -2.46
C GLU A 359 25.23 -16.83 -2.17
N ASP A 360 24.47 -16.70 -1.08
CA ASP A 360 23.51 -17.71 -0.64
C ASP A 360 22.06 -17.24 -0.79
N THR A 361 21.15 -18.18 -1.10
CA THR A 361 19.70 -17.93 -1.17
C THR A 361 19.13 -17.31 0.10
N ASN A 362 19.61 -17.73 1.28
CA ASN A 362 19.17 -17.20 2.56
C ASN A 362 19.63 -15.75 2.78
N SER A 363 20.85 -15.42 2.36
CA SER A 363 21.39 -14.06 2.41
C SER A 363 20.62 -13.11 1.48
N ILE A 364 20.28 -13.57 0.28
CA ILE A 364 19.43 -12.84 -0.68
C ILE A 364 18.03 -12.60 -0.10
N LEU A 365 17.40 -13.65 0.46
CA LEU A 365 16.10 -13.51 1.13
C LEU A 365 16.16 -12.52 2.29
N GLY A 366 17.20 -12.58 3.12
CA GLY A 366 17.41 -11.63 4.23
C GLY A 366 17.51 -10.19 3.75
N LEU A 367 18.36 -9.91 2.75
CA LEU A 367 18.55 -8.58 2.18
C LEU A 367 17.26 -8.04 1.54
N CYS A 368 16.57 -8.86 0.75
CA CYS A 368 15.28 -8.49 0.15
C CYS A 368 14.20 -8.24 1.21
N SER A 369 14.18 -9.03 2.29
CA SER A 369 13.22 -8.88 3.38
C SER A 369 13.43 -7.57 4.15
N VAL A 370 14.69 -7.22 4.44
CA VAL A 370 15.03 -5.95 5.10
C VAL A 370 14.74 -4.77 4.16
N PHE A 371 15.10 -4.89 2.88
CA PHE A 371 14.79 -3.88 1.87
C PHE A 371 13.28 -3.57 1.83
N VAL A 372 12.45 -4.61 1.68
CA VAL A 372 10.99 -4.44 1.56
C VAL A 372 10.42 -3.83 2.83
N ALA A 373 10.88 -4.28 4.01
CA ALA A 373 10.45 -3.72 5.29
C ALA A 373 10.81 -2.23 5.40
N MET A 374 12.07 -1.86 5.18
CA MET A 374 12.55 -0.49 5.33
C MET A 374 11.91 0.46 4.31
N SER A 375 11.79 0.05 3.05
CA SER A 375 11.11 0.84 2.01
C SER A 375 9.63 1.06 2.34
N SER A 376 8.94 0.03 2.85
CA SER A 376 7.54 0.13 3.27
C SER A 376 7.35 1.03 4.49
N ILE A 377 8.22 0.90 5.51
CA ILE A 377 8.19 1.75 6.72
C ILE A 377 8.47 3.21 6.36
N GLY A 378 9.43 3.46 5.47
CA GLY A 378 9.72 4.79 4.93
C GLY A 378 8.48 5.41 4.29
N GLY A 379 7.80 4.67 3.40
CA GLY A 379 6.55 5.11 2.76
C GLY A 379 5.40 5.35 3.76
N ALA A 380 5.21 4.48 4.75
CA ALA A 380 4.19 4.70 5.79
C ALA A 380 4.49 5.95 6.64
N CYS A 381 5.77 6.21 6.92
CA CYS A 381 6.19 7.43 7.60
C CYS A 381 5.98 8.68 6.73
N VAL A 382 6.04 8.59 5.41
CA VAL A 382 5.72 9.72 4.51
C VAL A 382 4.27 10.16 4.68
N VAL A 383 3.32 9.23 4.84
CA VAL A 383 1.90 9.55 5.11
C VAL A 383 1.74 10.44 6.34
N ASN A 384 2.52 10.17 7.39
CA ASN A 384 2.55 10.99 8.59
C ASN A 384 3.01 12.43 8.32
N VAL A 385 4.00 12.58 7.45
CA VAL A 385 4.55 13.89 7.08
C VAL A 385 3.53 14.69 6.27
N ILE A 386 2.73 14.05 5.40
CA ILE A 386 1.64 14.72 4.67
C ILE A 386 0.67 15.36 5.67
N VAL A 387 0.18 14.56 6.60
CA VAL A 387 -0.84 14.97 7.58
C VAL A 387 -0.40 16.13 8.49
N ASP A 388 0.90 16.23 8.75
CA ASP A 388 1.52 17.31 9.53
C ASP A 388 1.76 18.60 8.74
N ASN A 389 1.98 18.49 7.43
CA ASN A 389 2.40 19.61 6.57
C ASN A 389 1.23 20.29 5.86
N PHE A 390 0.11 19.60 5.70
CA PHE A 390 -1.09 20.14 5.06
C PHE A 390 -2.17 20.43 6.10
N PRO A 391 -2.87 21.58 5.96
CA PRO A 391 -4.00 21.90 6.82
C PRO A 391 -5.11 20.86 6.63
N THR A 392 -5.95 20.72 7.64
CA THR A 392 -6.96 19.64 7.72
C THR A 392 -7.94 19.65 6.56
N CYS A 393 -8.33 20.83 6.07
CA CYS A 393 -9.26 20.98 4.95
C CYS A 393 -8.67 20.50 3.61
N LEU A 394 -7.33 20.37 3.53
CA LEU A 394 -6.62 19.91 2.33
C LEU A 394 -5.96 18.55 2.55
N ARG A 395 -6.05 18.01 3.76
CA ARG A 395 -5.27 16.85 4.20
C ARG A 395 -5.65 15.59 3.43
N THR A 396 -6.94 15.29 3.35
CA THR A 396 -7.45 14.12 2.64
C THR A 396 -7.01 14.18 1.17
N MET A 397 -7.18 15.33 0.53
CA MET A 397 -6.76 15.54 -0.86
C MET A 397 -5.25 15.38 -1.04
N ALA A 398 -4.44 15.95 -0.16
CA ALA A 398 -2.98 15.80 -0.20
C ALA A 398 -2.55 14.34 -0.04
N VAL A 399 -3.17 13.60 0.89
CA VAL A 399 -2.94 12.16 1.06
C VAL A 399 -3.29 11.41 -0.22
N SER A 400 -4.48 11.63 -0.78
CA SER A 400 -4.91 10.97 -2.01
C SER A 400 -3.99 11.24 -3.20
N LEU A 401 -3.58 12.49 -3.42
CA LEU A 401 -2.68 12.87 -4.51
C LEU A 401 -1.27 12.27 -4.33
N THR A 402 -0.71 12.32 -3.12
CA THR A 402 0.59 11.68 -2.86
C THR A 402 0.52 10.16 -3.02
N MET A 403 -0.58 9.52 -2.57
CA MET A 403 -0.78 8.08 -2.78
C MET A 403 -0.93 7.74 -4.25
N MET A 404 -1.63 8.57 -5.04
CA MET A 404 -1.74 8.43 -6.49
C MET A 404 -0.35 8.42 -7.15
N VAL A 405 0.51 9.39 -6.81
CA VAL A 405 1.90 9.46 -7.28
C VAL A 405 2.70 8.23 -6.83
N GLY A 406 2.48 7.75 -5.61
CA GLY A 406 3.01 6.47 -5.14
C GLY A 406 2.55 5.28 -5.98
N ARG A 407 1.26 5.16 -6.30
CA ARG A 407 0.74 4.05 -7.13
C ARG A 407 1.31 4.09 -8.55
N ILE A 408 1.50 5.28 -9.13
CA ILE A 408 2.23 5.46 -10.40
C ILE A 408 3.64 4.89 -10.27
N GLY A 409 4.35 5.17 -9.18
CA GLY A 409 5.65 4.56 -8.88
C GLY A 409 5.61 3.02 -8.87
N ALA A 410 4.62 2.42 -8.21
CA ALA A 410 4.48 0.96 -8.22
C ALA A 410 4.26 0.39 -9.62
N VAL A 411 3.45 1.06 -10.47
CA VAL A 411 3.22 0.65 -11.86
C VAL A 411 4.51 0.76 -12.68
N ILE A 412 5.17 1.92 -12.63
CA ILE A 412 6.45 2.18 -13.34
C ILE A 412 7.50 1.13 -12.93
N GLY A 413 7.68 0.94 -11.62
CA GLY A 413 8.67 0.01 -11.11
C GLY A 413 8.42 -1.43 -11.57
N ASN A 414 7.16 -1.87 -11.64
CA ASN A 414 6.84 -3.24 -12.05
C ASN A 414 6.90 -3.45 -13.57
N LEU A 415 6.61 -2.43 -14.37
CA LEU A 415 6.76 -2.45 -15.83
C LEU A 415 8.23 -2.38 -16.26
N LEU A 416 9.04 -1.57 -15.58
CA LEU A 416 10.46 -1.44 -15.89
C LEU A 416 11.31 -2.59 -15.34
N PHE A 417 10.87 -3.28 -14.29
CA PHE A 417 11.61 -4.40 -13.72
C PHE A 417 12.00 -5.48 -14.75
N PRO A 418 11.08 -6.09 -15.52
CA PRO A 418 11.44 -7.11 -16.50
C PRO A 418 12.35 -6.55 -17.60
N VAL A 419 12.02 -5.38 -18.14
CA VAL A 419 12.78 -4.74 -19.23
C VAL A 419 14.23 -4.49 -18.81
N LEU A 420 14.44 -3.97 -17.60
CA LEU A 420 15.77 -3.74 -17.06
C LEU A 420 16.49 -5.04 -16.73
N PHE A 421 15.76 -6.06 -16.25
CA PHE A 421 16.31 -7.37 -15.94
C PHE A 421 16.84 -8.09 -17.19
N ASP A 422 16.11 -7.98 -18.31
CA ASP A 422 16.51 -8.54 -19.61
C ASP A 422 17.77 -7.85 -20.17
N LEU A 423 17.87 -6.52 -20.00
CA LEU A 423 19.05 -5.75 -20.41
C LEU A 423 20.27 -6.03 -19.51
N SER A 424 20.07 -6.11 -18.21
CA SER A 424 21.12 -6.38 -17.23
C SER A 424 20.52 -6.90 -15.93
N CYS A 425 21.03 -8.01 -15.41
CA CYS A 425 20.53 -8.59 -14.15
C CYS A 425 20.49 -7.56 -12.99
N LEU A 426 21.48 -6.67 -12.88
CA LEU A 426 21.53 -5.64 -11.84
C LEU A 426 20.62 -4.44 -12.09
N GLY A 427 20.12 -4.26 -13.32
CA GLY A 427 19.33 -3.10 -13.74
C GLY A 427 18.16 -2.77 -12.82
N PRO A 428 17.28 -3.74 -12.47
CA PRO A 428 16.15 -3.49 -11.58
C PRO A 428 16.58 -3.09 -10.17
N PHE A 429 17.66 -3.67 -9.65
CA PHE A 429 18.18 -3.38 -8.31
C PHE A 429 18.85 -2.00 -8.25
N ILE A 430 19.51 -1.56 -9.33
CA ILE A 430 20.02 -0.20 -9.47
C ILE A 430 18.88 0.81 -9.52
N MET A 431 17.82 0.54 -10.30
CA MET A 431 16.63 1.39 -10.35
C MET A 431 16.01 1.56 -8.94
N ILE A 432 15.83 0.45 -8.24
CA ILE A 432 15.18 0.45 -6.92
C ILE A 432 16.08 1.09 -5.83
N GLY A 433 17.37 0.79 -5.84
CA GLY A 433 18.36 1.35 -4.92
C GLY A 433 18.54 2.86 -5.12
N SER A 434 18.65 3.32 -6.37
CA SER A 434 18.76 4.74 -6.70
C SER A 434 17.48 5.52 -6.35
N ALA A 435 16.29 4.97 -6.62
CA ALA A 435 15.03 5.56 -6.20
C ALA A 435 14.94 5.74 -4.67
N SER A 436 15.45 4.76 -3.91
CA SER A 436 15.53 4.84 -2.45
C SER A 436 16.52 5.93 -2.01
N LEU A 437 17.69 6.03 -2.62
CA LEU A 437 18.69 7.05 -2.30
C LEU A 437 18.18 8.47 -2.60
N VAL A 438 17.54 8.68 -3.76
CA VAL A 438 16.90 9.95 -4.13
C VAL A 438 15.82 10.32 -3.11
N SER A 439 15.02 9.34 -2.67
CA SER A 439 14.03 9.55 -1.62
C SER A 439 14.66 10.00 -0.29
N ALA A 440 15.79 9.42 0.10
CA ALA A 440 16.53 9.84 1.30
C ALA A 440 17.05 11.28 1.17
N LEU A 441 17.57 11.67 0.01
CA LEU A 441 18.05 13.03 -0.26
C LEU A 441 16.91 14.05 -0.20
N LEU A 442 15.77 13.76 -0.84
CA LEU A 442 14.60 14.65 -0.84
C LEU A 442 14.05 14.92 0.57
N VAL A 443 14.17 13.96 1.49
CA VAL A 443 13.74 14.13 2.88
C VAL A 443 14.52 15.25 3.59
N THR A 444 15.79 15.46 3.23
CA THR A 444 16.62 16.52 3.81
C THR A 444 16.14 17.93 3.42
N ILE A 445 15.52 18.05 2.24
CA ILE A 445 15.03 19.30 1.66
C ILE A 445 13.66 19.70 2.26
N LEU A 446 12.93 18.75 2.85
CA LEU A 446 11.63 19.06 3.45
C LEU A 446 11.78 20.11 4.57
N PRO A 447 10.93 21.15 4.63
CA PRO A 447 10.99 22.17 5.68
C PRO A 447 10.59 21.59 7.03
N ARG A 448 11.35 21.89 8.10
CA ARG A 448 11.05 21.40 9.46
C ARG A 448 9.87 22.20 10.00
N LYS A 449 8.82 21.53 10.50
CA LYS A 449 7.76 22.22 11.26
C LYS A 449 8.45 22.86 12.47
N LYS A 450 8.51 24.20 12.53
CA LYS A 450 8.94 24.90 13.74
C LYS A 450 7.96 24.46 14.83
N SER A 451 8.49 23.82 15.88
CA SER A 451 7.70 23.56 17.08
C SER A 451 7.13 24.89 17.53
N GLN A 452 5.80 25.00 17.67
CA GLN A 452 5.15 26.12 18.35
C GLN A 452 5.55 26.06 19.84
N LYS A 453 6.82 26.35 20.13
CA LYS A 453 7.22 26.92 21.42
C LYS A 453 6.75 28.37 21.34
N ASN A 454 5.86 28.76 22.24
CA ASN A 454 5.26 30.11 22.41
C ASN A 454 3.88 30.30 21.77
N LYS A 455 2.94 29.38 22.01
CA LYS A 455 1.63 29.84 22.48
C LYS A 455 1.52 29.45 23.95
N PRO A 456 1.16 30.36 24.88
CA PRO A 456 0.90 29.98 26.26
C PRO A 456 -0.14 28.86 26.25
N LYS A 457 -0.02 27.92 27.19
CA LYS A 457 -1.04 26.91 27.46
C LYS A 457 -2.36 27.64 27.76
N GLN A 458 -3.14 27.94 26.73
CA GLN A 458 -4.55 28.17 26.89
C GLN A 458 -5.15 26.79 27.05
N ILE A 459 -5.45 26.49 28.31
CA ILE A 459 -6.46 25.52 28.67
C ILE A 459 -7.73 26.01 27.96
N ALA A 460 -8.17 25.28 26.96
CA ALA A 460 -9.50 25.37 26.36
C ALA A 460 -9.88 23.96 25.93
#